data_AF-A0A7C3DTX8-F1
#
_entry.id   AF-A0A7C3DTX8-F1
#
_cell.length_a   1.000
_cell.length_b   1.000
_cell.length_c   1.000
_cell.angle_alpha   90.00
_cell.angle_beta   90.00
_cell.angle_gamma   90.00
#
_symmetry.space_group_name_H-M   'P 1'
#
loop_
_entity.id
_entity.type
_entity.pdbx_description
1 polymer ?
#
loop_
_entity_poly.entity_id
_entity_poly.type
_entity_poly.pdbx_seq_one_letter_code
_entity_poly.pdbx_strand_id
1 'polypeptide(L)'
;MKKNELIIAVGREKVQISSAAELMALLDVLDNKKDTAVIEQAGPALKTLITNCRELIDLCLLLSDENRSLLFKKMDDSLCQTIGTVGSLAHLLALLADESSENALLKVIGRKGLHILIHNSDDLALLFEWVYDSSDELLLELVGMNFILEKCKTGYEVALILQSLNAPMQKKFLNKAGHLEISKRICSVKDLAYLLRAMTNEVSEGFLKQLSPEVIRKVIRDENELKFYRTMIEAKEYHLLISKL
;
A
#
# COMPACT_ATOMS: atom_id res chain seq x y z
N MET A 1 -35.57 10.25 -7.74
CA MET A 1 -35.10 9.48 -6.57
C MET A 1 -35.30 10.33 -5.33
N LYS A 2 -35.94 9.81 -4.28
CA LYS A 2 -36.02 10.52 -3.00
C LYS A 2 -34.60 10.61 -2.42
N LYS A 3 -34.17 11.79 -1.98
CA LYS A 3 -32.94 11.95 -1.20
C LYS A 3 -33.10 11.10 0.07
N ASN A 4 -32.15 10.22 0.36
CA ASN A 4 -32.16 9.47 1.62
C ASN A 4 -31.80 10.44 2.73
N GLU A 5 -32.82 10.87 3.47
CA GLU A 5 -32.67 11.77 4.61
C GLU A 5 -32.45 10.94 5.87
N LEU A 6 -31.32 11.15 6.53
CA LEU A 6 -30.96 10.54 7.80
C LEU A 6 -31.30 11.52 8.93
N ILE A 7 -31.95 11.05 9.99
CA ILE A 7 -32.23 11.86 11.18
C ILE A 7 -31.29 11.41 12.29
N ILE A 8 -30.43 12.32 12.76
CA ILE A 8 -29.49 12.08 13.87
C ILE A 8 -29.97 12.82 15.11
N ALA A 9 -30.05 12.13 16.23
CA ALA A 9 -30.35 12.74 17.52
C ALA A 9 -29.06 13.23 18.20
N VAL A 10 -29.06 14.51 18.59
CA VAL A 10 -27.97 15.14 19.35
C VAL A 10 -28.57 15.78 20.60
N GLY A 11 -28.45 15.09 21.73
CA GLY A 11 -29.11 15.51 22.97
C GLY A 11 -30.63 15.46 22.84
N ARG A 12 -31.28 16.63 22.84
CA ARG A 12 -32.75 16.76 22.65
C ARG A 12 -33.14 17.17 21.22
N GLU A 13 -32.16 17.49 20.39
CA GLU A 13 -32.39 17.96 19.02
C GLU A 13 -32.31 16.80 18.02
N LYS A 14 -33.00 16.96 16.89
CA LYS A 14 -32.94 16.05 15.76
C LYS A 14 -32.47 16.84 14.55
N VAL A 15 -31.35 16.42 13.98
CA VAL A 15 -30.76 17.05 12.80
C VAL A 15 -31.00 16.13 11.61
N GLN A 16 -31.44 16.72 10.50
CA GLN A 16 -31.63 16.01 9.25
C GLN A 16 -30.39 16.19 8.37
N ILE A 17 -29.84 15.07 7.88
CA ILE A 17 -28.62 15.01 7.11
C ILE A 17 -28.90 14.24 5.82
N SER A 18 -28.44 14.80 4.70
CA SER A 18 -28.62 14.27 3.35
C SER A 18 -27.33 14.24 2.53
N SER A 19 -26.21 14.69 3.10
CA SER A 19 -24.90 14.77 2.43
C SER A 19 -23.73 14.64 3.40
N ALA A 20 -22.54 14.30 2.89
CA ALA A 20 -21.29 14.35 3.66
C ALA A 20 -21.01 15.75 4.22
N ALA A 21 -21.30 16.82 3.48
CA ALA A 21 -21.08 18.19 3.95
C ALA A 21 -21.93 18.53 5.19
N GLU A 22 -23.20 18.13 5.21
CA GLU A 22 -24.07 18.30 6.38
C GLU A 22 -23.63 17.43 7.57
N LEU A 23 -23.09 16.23 7.30
CA LEU A 23 -22.49 15.39 8.33
C LEU A 23 -21.23 16.03 8.94
N MET A 24 -20.34 16.58 8.10
CA MET A 24 -19.15 17.30 8.55
C MET A 24 -19.50 18.52 9.38
N ALA A 25 -20.45 19.35 8.91
CA ALA A 25 -20.90 20.52 9.65
C ALA A 25 -21.51 20.15 11.01
N LEU A 26 -22.20 19.01 11.11
CA LEU A 26 -22.67 18.50 12.38
C LEU A 26 -21.52 18.07 13.30
N LEU A 27 -20.53 17.35 12.78
CA LEU A 27 -19.40 16.87 13.59
C LEU A 27 -18.49 18.01 14.08
N ASP A 28 -18.28 19.04 13.25
CA ASP A 28 -17.40 20.19 13.57
C ASP A 28 -17.87 21.01 14.79
N VAL A 29 -19.17 20.99 15.10
CA VAL A 29 -19.75 21.70 16.25
C VAL A 29 -19.88 20.82 17.50
N LEU A 30 -19.51 19.54 17.42
CA LEU A 30 -19.61 18.58 18.51
C LEU A 30 -18.25 18.36 19.18
N ASP A 31 -18.29 17.78 20.39
CA ASP A 31 -17.12 17.24 21.07
C ASP A 31 -16.93 15.76 20.69
N ASN A 32 -15.67 15.29 20.61
CA ASN A 32 -15.28 13.96 20.12
C ASN A 32 -16.12 12.76 20.63
N LYS A 33 -16.68 12.83 21.85
CA LYS A 33 -17.55 11.77 22.41
C LYS A 33 -18.91 11.69 21.74
N LYS A 34 -19.43 12.80 21.23
CA LYS A 34 -20.70 12.85 20.52
C LYS A 34 -20.53 12.39 19.06
N ASP A 35 -19.36 12.57 18.46
CA ASP A 35 -19.05 12.07 17.12
C ASP A 35 -19.23 10.55 17.02
N THR A 36 -18.80 9.81 18.04
CA THR A 36 -19.02 8.36 18.09
C THR A 36 -20.51 8.02 17.96
N ALA A 37 -21.36 8.70 18.74
CA ALA A 37 -22.81 8.48 18.69
C ALA A 37 -23.42 8.91 17.34
N VAL A 38 -22.89 9.95 16.70
CA VAL A 38 -23.31 10.39 15.36
C VAL A 38 -22.96 9.34 14.32
N ILE A 39 -21.73 8.83 14.30
CA ILE A 39 -21.27 7.79 13.37
C ILE A 39 -22.03 6.47 13.59
N GLU A 40 -22.30 6.11 14.85
CA GLU A 40 -23.10 4.92 15.17
C GLU A 40 -24.54 5.02 14.67
N GLN A 41 -25.18 6.17 14.86
CA GLN A 41 -26.54 6.44 14.38
C GLN A 41 -26.60 6.47 12.84
N ALA A 42 -25.61 7.07 12.19
CA ALA A 42 -25.54 7.11 10.74
C ALA A 42 -25.35 5.72 10.14
N GLY A 43 -24.49 4.90 10.76
CA GLY A 43 -24.37 3.48 10.47
C GLY A 43 -24.24 3.19 8.96
N PRO A 44 -25.06 2.28 8.38
CA PRO A 44 -25.00 1.97 6.95
C PRO A 44 -25.36 3.14 6.01
N ALA A 45 -26.03 4.20 6.49
CA ALA A 45 -26.37 5.35 5.66
C ALA A 45 -25.12 6.15 5.26
N LEU A 46 -24.01 6.02 6.01
CA LEU A 46 -22.72 6.64 5.69
C LEU A 46 -22.28 6.34 4.25
N LYS A 47 -22.55 5.13 3.75
CA LYS A 47 -22.22 4.71 2.37
C LYS A 47 -22.92 5.52 1.29
N THR A 48 -24.06 6.11 1.62
CA THR A 48 -24.84 6.97 0.72
C THR A 48 -24.55 8.45 0.92
N LEU A 49 -24.03 8.82 2.08
CA LEU A 49 -23.64 10.19 2.41
C LEU A 49 -22.24 10.50 1.87
N ILE A 50 -21.31 9.54 1.99
CA ILE A 50 -19.91 9.62 1.60
C ILE A 50 -19.75 8.84 0.31
N THR A 51 -19.69 9.57 -0.79
CA THR A 51 -19.81 9.02 -2.15
C THR A 51 -18.47 8.97 -2.89
N ASN A 52 -17.46 9.68 -2.38
CA ASN A 52 -16.14 9.75 -3.00
C ASN A 52 -15.03 9.93 -1.96
N CYS A 53 -13.79 9.69 -2.40
CA CYS A 53 -12.62 9.69 -1.52
C CYS A 53 -12.33 11.06 -0.91
N ARG A 54 -12.64 12.16 -1.62
CA ARG A 54 -12.46 13.50 -1.08
C ARG A 54 -13.34 13.75 0.13
N GLU A 55 -14.61 13.39 0.06
CA GLU A 55 -15.53 13.48 1.20
C GLU A 55 -15.08 12.61 2.38
N LEU A 56 -14.53 11.43 2.10
CA LEU A 56 -13.96 10.56 3.12
C LEU A 56 -12.73 11.20 3.80
N ILE A 57 -11.82 11.78 3.01
CA ILE A 57 -10.64 12.50 3.49
C ILE A 57 -11.06 13.67 4.39
N ASP A 58 -11.98 14.51 3.91
CA ASP A 58 -12.43 15.69 4.66
C ASP A 58 -13.04 15.28 6.02
N LEU A 59 -13.79 14.18 6.08
CA LEU A 59 -14.27 13.60 7.34
C LEU A 59 -13.14 13.06 8.23
N CYS A 60 -12.15 12.36 7.67
CA CYS A 60 -11.02 11.84 8.43
C CYS A 60 -10.22 12.96 9.10
N LEU A 61 -10.08 14.12 8.46
CA LEU A 61 -9.38 15.27 9.03
C LEU A 61 -10.08 15.87 10.25
N LEU A 62 -11.41 15.74 10.35
CA LEU A 62 -12.20 16.23 11.49
C LEU A 62 -12.21 15.23 12.66
N LEU A 63 -12.19 13.94 12.36
CA LEU A 63 -12.39 12.89 13.36
C LEU A 63 -11.12 12.54 14.14
N SER A 64 -11.30 12.11 15.39
CA SER A 64 -10.28 11.40 16.17
C SER A 64 -9.99 10.01 15.59
N ASP A 65 -8.86 9.40 15.95
CA ASP A 65 -8.44 8.08 15.44
C ASP A 65 -9.45 6.95 15.75
N GLU A 66 -10.04 6.98 16.95
CA GLU A 66 -11.10 6.05 17.35
C GLU A 66 -12.33 6.17 16.43
N ASN A 67 -12.72 7.41 16.09
CA ASN A 67 -13.88 7.67 15.25
C ASN A 67 -13.58 7.42 13.76
N ARG A 68 -12.34 7.63 13.28
CA ARG A 68 -11.90 7.20 11.93
C ARG A 68 -12.02 5.69 11.77
N SER A 69 -11.52 4.95 12.76
CA SER A 69 -11.61 3.48 12.77
C SER A 69 -13.06 3.00 12.76
N LEU A 70 -13.94 3.65 13.53
CA LEU A 70 -15.37 3.36 13.52
C LEU A 70 -16.01 3.69 12.16
N LEU A 71 -15.69 4.85 11.59
CA LEU A 71 -16.16 5.29 10.27
C LEU A 71 -15.82 4.24 9.20
N PHE A 72 -14.57 3.81 9.11
CA PHE A 72 -14.15 2.78 8.16
C PHE A 72 -14.94 1.50 8.35
N LYS A 73 -15.09 1.04 9.60
CA LYS A 73 -15.86 -0.17 9.91
C LYS A 73 -17.33 -0.06 9.50
N LYS A 74 -17.96 1.11 9.60
CA LYS A 74 -19.36 1.32 9.17
C LYS A 74 -19.50 1.43 7.65
N MET A 75 -18.47 1.91 6.96
CA MET A 75 -18.41 1.95 5.50
C MET A 75 -18.24 0.55 4.89
N ASP A 76 -17.58 -0.39 5.57
CA ASP A 76 -17.32 -1.78 5.12
C ASP A 76 -16.76 -1.88 3.68
N ASP A 77 -17.09 -2.95 2.95
CA ASP A 77 -16.88 -3.15 1.52
C ASP A 77 -17.14 -1.92 0.63
N SER A 78 -18.04 -0.98 1.00
CA SER A 78 -18.27 0.24 0.18
C SER A 78 -17.09 1.22 0.23
N LEU A 79 -16.18 1.06 1.20
CA LEU A 79 -14.99 1.88 1.34
C LEU A 79 -14.10 1.81 0.09
N CYS A 80 -13.96 0.61 -0.50
CA CYS A 80 -13.17 0.43 -1.72
C CYS A 80 -13.75 1.20 -2.91
N GLN A 81 -15.08 1.21 -3.04
CA GLN A 81 -15.78 1.95 -4.09
C GLN A 81 -15.67 3.46 -3.87
N THR A 82 -15.76 3.90 -2.61
CA THR A 82 -15.61 5.30 -2.22
C THR A 82 -14.19 5.81 -2.52
N ILE A 83 -13.17 5.01 -2.21
CA ILE A 83 -11.76 5.28 -2.51
C ILE A 83 -11.52 5.32 -4.03
N GLY A 84 -12.02 4.33 -4.76
CA GLY A 84 -12.01 4.29 -6.22
C GLY A 84 -10.67 3.94 -6.87
N THR A 85 -9.55 4.48 -6.39
CA THR A 85 -8.22 4.26 -6.98
C THR A 85 -7.11 4.10 -5.94
N VAL A 86 -6.01 3.44 -6.31
CA VAL A 86 -4.81 3.34 -5.46
C VAL A 86 -4.19 4.70 -5.16
N GLY A 87 -4.16 5.62 -6.13
CA GLY A 87 -3.70 6.99 -5.86
C GLY A 87 -4.53 7.71 -4.80
N SER A 88 -5.84 7.48 -4.77
CA SER A 88 -6.72 8.04 -3.74
C SER A 88 -6.51 7.35 -2.38
N LEU A 89 -6.27 6.03 -2.37
CA LEU A 89 -5.87 5.30 -1.16
C LEU A 89 -4.54 5.84 -0.61
N ALA A 90 -3.53 5.98 -1.45
CA ALA A 90 -2.23 6.54 -1.07
C ALA A 90 -2.35 7.94 -0.49
N HIS A 91 -3.18 8.81 -1.11
CA HIS A 91 -3.47 10.13 -0.55
C HIS A 91 -4.14 10.04 0.82
N LEU A 92 -5.13 9.15 0.98
CA LEU A 92 -5.79 8.95 2.27
C LEU A 92 -4.80 8.45 3.33
N LEU A 93 -3.96 7.47 3.01
CA LEU A 93 -2.90 6.96 3.89
C LEU A 93 -1.95 8.06 4.33
N ALA A 94 -1.46 8.87 3.38
CA ALA A 94 -0.56 9.99 3.66
C ALA A 94 -1.13 11.04 4.64
N LEU A 95 -2.46 11.14 4.74
CA LEU A 95 -3.14 12.07 5.65
C LEU A 95 -3.47 11.44 7.01
N LEU A 96 -3.48 10.12 7.11
CA LEU A 96 -3.66 9.44 8.38
C LEU A 96 -2.35 9.52 9.16
N ALA A 97 -2.26 10.50 10.06
CA ALA A 97 -1.07 10.74 10.88
C ALA A 97 -0.80 9.67 11.97
N ASP A 98 -1.56 8.58 11.98
CA ASP A 98 -1.52 7.54 13.01
C ASP A 98 -1.62 6.13 12.43
N GLU A 99 -0.71 5.27 12.90
CA GLU A 99 -0.58 3.87 12.50
C GLU A 99 -1.84 3.05 12.81
N SER A 100 -2.54 3.33 13.92
CA SER A 100 -3.75 2.59 14.30
C SER A 100 -4.88 2.82 13.31
N SER A 101 -5.09 4.08 12.92
CA SER A 101 -6.08 4.47 11.90
C SER A 101 -5.75 3.87 10.53
N GLU A 102 -4.48 3.91 10.12
CA GLU A 102 -4.01 3.27 8.88
C GLU A 102 -4.26 1.75 8.90
N ASN A 103 -3.86 1.07 9.96
CA ASN A 103 -4.06 -0.36 10.11
C ASN A 103 -5.55 -0.73 10.12
N ALA A 104 -6.41 0.09 10.72
CA ALA A 104 -7.86 -0.09 10.68
C ALA A 104 -8.40 0.04 9.25
N LEU A 105 -7.96 1.07 8.51
CA LEU A 105 -8.32 1.27 7.10
C LEU A 105 -7.92 0.05 6.25
N LEU A 106 -6.66 -0.38 6.33
CA LEU A 106 -6.15 -1.52 5.58
C LEU A 106 -6.90 -2.82 5.90
N LYS A 107 -7.22 -3.07 7.18
CA LYS A 107 -7.99 -4.25 7.60
C LYS A 107 -9.42 -4.25 7.08
N VAL A 108 -10.07 -3.08 7.01
CA VAL A 108 -11.43 -2.97 6.48
C VAL A 108 -11.45 -3.15 4.97
N ILE A 109 -10.54 -2.52 4.24
CA ILE A 109 -10.38 -2.75 2.78
C ILE A 109 -10.09 -4.23 2.54
N GLY A 110 -9.18 -4.80 3.34
CA GLY A 110 -8.80 -6.19 3.31
C GLY A 110 -8.23 -6.63 1.97
N ARG A 111 -7.96 -7.94 1.86
CA ARG A 111 -7.39 -8.53 0.63
C ARG A 111 -8.23 -8.23 -0.61
N LYS A 112 -9.54 -8.47 -0.52
CA LYS A 112 -10.45 -8.33 -1.67
C LYS A 112 -10.48 -6.90 -2.19
N GLY A 113 -10.55 -5.91 -1.28
CA GLY A 113 -10.53 -4.50 -1.64
C GLY A 113 -9.21 -4.09 -2.27
N LEU A 114 -8.09 -4.48 -1.66
CA LEU A 114 -6.76 -4.19 -2.18
C LEU A 114 -6.57 -4.78 -3.59
N HIS A 115 -7.05 -6.02 -3.82
CA HIS A 115 -6.96 -6.66 -5.15
C HIS A 115 -7.81 -5.97 -6.22
N ILE A 116 -8.89 -5.29 -5.83
CA ILE A 116 -9.70 -4.46 -6.75
C ILE A 116 -8.98 -3.16 -7.08
N LEU A 117 -8.33 -2.54 -6.09
CA LEU A 117 -7.64 -1.26 -6.27
C LEU A 117 -6.33 -1.43 -7.06
N ILE A 118 -5.56 -2.48 -6.78
CA ILE A 118 -4.22 -2.71 -7.32
C ILE A 118 -4.28 -3.39 -8.69
N HIS A 119 -3.91 -2.66 -9.74
CA HIS A 119 -3.91 -3.17 -11.10
C HIS A 119 -2.54 -3.68 -11.55
N ASN A 120 -1.46 -3.02 -11.14
CA ASN A 120 -0.09 -3.30 -11.60
C ASN A 120 0.96 -3.17 -10.46
N SER A 121 2.24 -3.26 -10.81
CA SER A 121 3.36 -3.11 -9.87
C SER A 121 3.59 -1.68 -9.40
N ASP A 122 3.29 -0.68 -10.21
CA ASP A 122 3.41 0.73 -9.81
C ASP A 122 2.41 1.07 -8.71
N ASP A 123 1.19 0.54 -8.80
CA ASP A 123 0.19 0.63 -7.74
C ASP A 123 0.69 -0.01 -6.43
N LEU A 124 1.37 -1.15 -6.51
CA LEU A 124 1.97 -1.79 -5.33
C LEU A 124 3.07 -0.93 -4.73
N ALA A 125 4.00 -0.45 -5.56
CA ALA A 125 5.11 0.39 -5.11
C ALA A 125 4.60 1.69 -4.46
N LEU A 126 3.56 2.30 -5.05
CA LEU A 126 2.92 3.49 -4.50
C LEU A 126 2.28 3.20 -3.15
N LEU A 127 1.60 2.06 -2.95
CA LEU A 127 1.05 1.74 -1.63
C LEU A 127 2.14 1.51 -0.59
N PHE A 128 3.20 0.77 -0.93
CA PHE A 128 4.32 0.55 -0.01
C PHE A 128 5.08 1.84 0.31
N GLU A 129 5.08 2.84 -0.57
CA GLU A 129 5.71 4.14 -0.30
C GLU A 129 4.95 4.97 0.75
N TRP A 130 3.62 4.80 0.85
CA TRP A 130 2.76 5.65 1.66
C TRP A 130 2.23 5.01 2.94
N VAL A 131 2.44 3.71 3.14
CA VAL A 131 2.18 3.09 4.45
C VAL A 131 3.32 3.36 5.41
N TYR A 132 3.04 3.37 6.71
CA TYR A 132 4.08 3.38 7.71
C TYR A 132 4.91 2.09 7.65
N ASP A 133 6.23 2.19 7.90
CA ASP A 133 7.15 1.05 7.97
C ASP A 133 6.63 -0.09 8.88
N SER A 134 5.90 0.24 9.95
CA SER A 134 5.28 -0.73 10.86
C SER A 134 4.07 -1.46 10.26
N SER A 135 3.41 -0.86 9.27
CA SER A 135 2.27 -1.40 8.53
C SER A 135 2.67 -2.20 7.29
N ASP A 136 3.92 -2.11 6.83
CA ASP A 136 4.44 -2.86 5.67
C ASP A 136 4.13 -4.36 5.76
N GLU A 137 4.30 -4.94 6.95
CA GLU A 137 4.03 -6.35 7.19
C GLU A 137 2.55 -6.68 7.00
N LEU A 138 1.66 -5.84 7.55
CA LEU A 138 0.22 -6.00 7.39
C LEU A 138 -0.16 -5.89 5.91
N LEU A 139 0.34 -4.87 5.21
CA LEU A 139 0.07 -4.69 3.78
C LEU A 139 0.54 -5.91 2.97
N LEU A 140 1.75 -6.40 3.23
CA LEU A 140 2.32 -7.58 2.58
C LEU A 140 1.45 -8.83 2.80
N GLU A 141 0.91 -9.01 4.01
CA GLU A 141 0.04 -10.14 4.35
C GLU A 141 -1.35 -10.07 3.71
N LEU A 142 -1.96 -8.88 3.75
CA LEU A 142 -3.28 -8.64 3.16
C LEU A 142 -3.24 -8.82 1.65
N VAL A 143 -2.29 -8.19 0.96
CA VAL A 143 -2.12 -8.33 -0.49
C VAL A 143 -1.74 -9.76 -0.85
N GLY A 144 -0.79 -10.35 -0.12
CA GLY A 144 -0.31 -11.71 -0.32
C GLY A 144 0.74 -11.82 -1.44
N MET A 145 1.79 -12.60 -1.16
CA MET A 145 2.97 -12.68 -2.02
C MET A 145 2.67 -13.18 -3.44
N ASN A 146 1.77 -14.16 -3.61
CA ASN A 146 1.42 -14.66 -4.94
C ASN A 146 0.82 -13.56 -5.82
N PHE A 147 -0.08 -12.75 -5.28
CA PHE A 147 -0.68 -11.65 -6.02
C PHE A 147 0.37 -10.60 -6.40
N ILE A 148 1.27 -10.25 -5.47
CA ILE A 148 2.39 -9.34 -5.74
C ILE A 148 3.24 -9.85 -6.90
N LEU A 149 3.65 -11.11 -6.83
CA LEU A 149 4.46 -11.75 -7.87
C LEU A 149 3.70 -11.91 -9.19
N GLU A 150 2.37 -12.03 -9.17
CA GLU A 150 1.55 -11.98 -10.38
C GLU A 150 1.54 -10.60 -11.03
N LYS A 151 1.64 -9.52 -10.24
CA LYS A 151 1.71 -8.14 -10.73
C LYS A 151 3.11 -7.74 -11.20
N CYS A 152 4.18 -8.30 -10.63
CA CYS A 152 5.56 -8.06 -11.06
C CYS A 152 6.02 -9.11 -12.10
N LYS A 153 6.17 -8.71 -13.36
CA LYS A 153 6.64 -9.55 -14.46
C LYS A 153 8.16 -9.51 -14.66
N THR A 154 8.80 -8.43 -14.24
CA THR A 154 10.23 -8.14 -14.45
C THR A 154 10.95 -7.84 -13.14
N GLY A 155 12.27 -7.98 -13.14
CA GLY A 155 13.11 -7.62 -12.00
C GLY A 155 13.05 -6.13 -11.69
N TYR A 156 12.85 -5.27 -12.70
CA TYR A 156 12.58 -3.85 -12.50
C TYR A 156 11.31 -3.61 -11.67
N GLU A 157 10.21 -4.28 -11.97
CA GLU A 157 8.95 -4.11 -11.22
C GLU A 157 9.04 -4.65 -9.79
N VAL A 158 9.87 -5.67 -9.55
CA VAL A 158 10.20 -6.09 -8.17
C VAL A 158 11.05 -5.04 -7.47
N ALA A 159 11.98 -4.41 -8.20
CA ALA A 159 12.85 -3.36 -7.66
C ALA A 159 12.04 -2.15 -7.17
N LEU A 160 10.97 -1.77 -7.87
CA LEU A 160 10.07 -0.69 -7.46
C LEU A 160 9.48 -0.94 -6.06
N ILE A 161 9.05 -2.18 -5.78
CA ILE A 161 8.53 -2.55 -4.46
C ILE A 161 9.65 -2.54 -3.41
N LEU A 162 10.79 -3.16 -3.71
CA LEU A 162 11.91 -3.23 -2.77
C LEU A 162 12.44 -1.84 -2.38
N GLN A 163 12.41 -0.89 -3.31
CA GLN A 163 12.83 0.48 -3.06
C GLN A 163 11.95 1.20 -2.04
N SER A 164 10.66 0.86 -1.98
CA SER A 164 9.73 1.39 -0.98
C SER A 164 9.85 0.73 0.40
N LEU A 165 10.61 -0.36 0.52
CA LEU A 165 10.73 -1.12 1.76
C LEU A 165 12.05 -0.82 2.50
N ASN A 166 11.99 -0.77 3.82
CA ASN A 166 13.19 -0.75 4.65
C ASN A 166 13.97 -2.09 4.61
N ALA A 167 15.23 -2.10 5.03
CA ALA A 167 16.10 -3.27 4.90
C ALA A 167 15.56 -4.56 5.56
N PRO A 168 15.01 -4.53 6.80
CA PRO A 168 14.34 -5.69 7.37
C PRO A 168 13.20 -6.23 6.50
N MET A 169 12.36 -5.34 5.96
CA MET A 169 11.24 -5.73 5.10
C MET A 169 11.69 -6.22 3.72
N GLN A 170 12.75 -5.66 3.14
CA GLN A 170 13.37 -6.21 1.92
C GLN A 170 13.79 -7.67 2.11
N LYS A 171 14.48 -7.99 3.23
CA LYS A 171 14.87 -9.38 3.53
C LYS A 171 13.66 -10.29 3.65
N LYS A 172 12.62 -9.84 4.38
CA LYS A 172 11.39 -10.59 4.58
C LYS A 172 10.64 -10.83 3.27
N PHE A 173 10.56 -9.80 2.43
CA PHE A 173 9.98 -9.86 1.10
C PHE A 173 10.68 -10.93 0.24
N LEU A 174 12.01 -10.86 0.12
CA LEU A 174 12.79 -11.80 -0.70
C LEU A 174 12.67 -13.24 -0.17
N ASN A 175 12.66 -13.42 1.14
CA ASN A 175 12.49 -14.74 1.77
C ASN A 175 11.09 -15.31 1.50
N LYS A 176 10.03 -14.51 1.64
CA LYS A 176 8.65 -14.93 1.36
C LYS A 176 8.42 -15.18 -0.14
N ALA A 177 8.99 -14.36 -1.01
CA ALA A 177 8.89 -14.51 -2.46
C ALA A 177 9.65 -15.76 -2.96
N GLY A 178 10.79 -16.04 -2.35
CA GLY A 178 11.70 -17.09 -2.77
C GLY A 178 12.64 -16.63 -3.88
N HIS A 179 13.94 -16.84 -3.69
CA HIS A 179 14.97 -16.39 -4.63
C HIS A 179 14.80 -16.94 -6.05
N LEU A 180 14.28 -18.17 -6.18
CA LEU A 180 14.00 -18.80 -7.47
C LEU A 180 12.87 -18.10 -8.25
N GLU A 181 11.84 -17.62 -7.55
CA GLU A 181 10.75 -16.89 -8.21
C GLU A 181 11.18 -15.48 -8.62
N ILE A 182 11.98 -14.81 -7.80
CA ILE A 182 12.55 -13.52 -8.18
C ILE A 182 13.51 -13.69 -9.36
N SER A 183 14.37 -14.72 -9.37
CA SER A 183 15.33 -14.92 -10.46
C SER A 183 14.67 -15.18 -11.82
N LYS A 184 13.50 -15.83 -11.85
CA LYS A 184 12.70 -16.00 -13.09
C LYS A 184 12.26 -14.68 -13.72
N ARG A 185 12.18 -13.60 -12.93
CA ARG A 185 11.75 -12.26 -13.38
C ARG A 185 12.93 -11.40 -13.83
N ILE A 186 14.17 -11.81 -13.54
CA ILE A 186 15.37 -11.13 -14.01
C ILE A 186 15.61 -11.55 -15.46
N CYS A 187 15.12 -10.73 -16.40
CA CYS A 187 15.14 -11.04 -17.83
C CYS A 187 16.33 -10.41 -18.55
N SER A 188 16.99 -9.43 -17.93
CA SER A 188 18.09 -8.67 -18.52
C SER A 188 19.08 -8.16 -17.46
N VAL A 189 20.30 -7.84 -17.88
CA VAL A 189 21.29 -7.17 -17.00
C VAL A 189 20.74 -5.86 -16.42
N LYS A 190 19.87 -5.17 -17.17
CA LYS A 190 19.18 -3.96 -16.71
C LYS A 190 18.30 -4.28 -15.50
N ASP A 191 17.45 -5.31 -15.59
CA ASP A 191 16.58 -5.73 -14.48
C ASP A 191 17.38 -6.07 -13.23
N LEU A 192 18.47 -6.81 -13.41
CA LEU A 192 19.37 -7.17 -12.31
C LEU A 192 19.98 -5.91 -11.67
N ALA A 193 20.47 -4.96 -12.47
CA ALA A 193 21.06 -3.74 -11.97
C ALA A 193 20.05 -2.89 -11.17
N TYR A 194 18.82 -2.73 -11.65
CA TYR A 194 17.77 -2.04 -10.90
C TYR A 194 17.40 -2.75 -9.61
N LEU A 195 17.29 -4.09 -9.65
CA LEU A 195 17.00 -4.88 -8.46
C LEU A 195 18.07 -4.71 -7.39
N LEU A 196 19.36 -4.80 -7.76
CA LEU A 196 20.48 -4.57 -6.85
C LEU A 196 20.46 -3.15 -6.29
N ARG A 197 20.22 -2.16 -7.15
CA ARG A 197 20.17 -0.74 -6.77
C ARG A 197 19.07 -0.41 -5.76
N ALA A 198 17.93 -1.11 -5.85
CA ALA A 198 16.80 -0.93 -4.94
C ALA A 198 17.03 -1.53 -3.55
N MET A 199 17.96 -2.48 -3.43
CA MET A 199 18.27 -3.16 -2.18
C MET A 199 19.38 -2.44 -1.41
N THR A 200 19.39 -2.59 -0.09
CA THR A 200 20.60 -2.26 0.69
C THR A 200 21.73 -3.25 0.39
N ASN A 201 22.98 -2.81 0.52
CA ASN A 201 24.17 -3.61 0.20
C ASN A 201 24.20 -4.98 0.89
N GLU A 202 23.73 -5.05 2.14
CA GLU A 202 23.67 -6.33 2.86
C GLU A 202 22.66 -7.30 2.22
N VAL A 203 21.51 -6.78 1.79
CA VAL A 203 20.42 -7.55 1.19
C VAL A 203 20.79 -7.99 -0.22
N SER A 204 21.35 -7.09 -1.02
CA SER A 204 21.79 -7.39 -2.39
C SER A 204 22.92 -8.41 -2.42
N GLU A 205 23.94 -8.29 -1.55
CA GLU A 205 25.00 -9.29 -1.41
C GLU A 205 24.43 -10.66 -1.00
N GLY A 206 23.49 -10.68 -0.04
CA GLY A 206 22.81 -11.90 0.40
C GLY A 206 22.04 -12.55 -0.74
N PHE A 207 21.28 -11.76 -1.49
CA PHE A 207 20.52 -12.22 -2.66
C PHE A 207 21.44 -12.78 -3.75
N LEU A 208 22.51 -12.07 -4.11
CA LEU A 208 23.47 -12.51 -5.14
C LEU A 208 24.14 -13.84 -4.77
N LYS A 209 24.45 -14.05 -3.49
CA LYS A 209 25.03 -15.33 -3.03
C LYS A 209 24.11 -16.52 -3.33
N GLN A 210 22.79 -16.31 -3.27
CA GLN A 210 21.77 -17.34 -3.53
C GLN A 210 21.52 -17.62 -5.03
N LEU A 211 21.89 -16.70 -5.92
CA LEU A 211 21.74 -16.92 -7.36
C LEU A 211 22.80 -17.90 -7.88
N SER A 212 22.39 -18.87 -8.68
CA SER A 212 23.33 -19.81 -9.28
C SER A 212 24.10 -19.17 -10.45
N PRO A 213 25.31 -19.64 -10.78
CA PRO A 213 26.05 -19.18 -11.96
C PRO A 213 25.24 -19.28 -13.25
N GLU A 214 24.40 -20.30 -13.40
CA GLU A 214 23.54 -20.48 -14.57
C GLU A 214 22.52 -19.34 -14.73
N VAL A 215 21.94 -18.88 -13.62
CA VAL A 215 21.03 -17.72 -13.62
C VAL A 215 21.78 -16.46 -14.04
N ILE A 216 22.97 -16.23 -13.48
CA ILE A 216 23.78 -15.04 -13.81
C ILE A 216 24.17 -15.03 -15.29
N ARG A 217 24.68 -16.16 -15.82
CA ARG A 217 25.07 -16.30 -17.24
C ARG A 217 23.90 -16.21 -18.22
N LYS A 218 22.68 -16.52 -17.78
CA LYS A 218 21.47 -16.33 -18.60
C LYS A 218 21.16 -14.84 -18.80
N VAL A 219 21.50 -14.02 -17.82
CA VAL A 219 21.14 -12.59 -17.76
C VAL A 219 22.27 -11.70 -18.27
N ILE A 220 23.52 -12.10 -18.04
CA ILE A 220 24.73 -11.37 -18.41
C ILE A 220 25.56 -12.26 -19.32
N ARG A 221 25.79 -11.83 -20.55
CA ARG A 221 26.56 -12.63 -21.54
C ARG A 221 28.06 -12.51 -21.34
N ASP A 222 28.51 -11.29 -21.05
CA ASP A 222 29.91 -10.97 -20.82
C ASP A 222 30.07 -9.76 -19.89
N GLU A 223 31.30 -9.52 -19.45
CA GLU A 223 31.62 -8.41 -18.54
C GLU A 223 31.31 -7.02 -19.15
N ASN A 224 31.33 -6.85 -20.48
CA ASN A 224 31.08 -5.55 -21.09
C ASN A 224 29.61 -5.11 -20.94
N GLU A 225 28.67 -6.06 -20.90
CA GLU A 225 27.27 -5.75 -20.56
C GLU A 225 27.15 -5.18 -19.14
N LEU A 226 27.91 -5.73 -18.17
CA LEU A 226 27.94 -5.22 -16.80
C LEU A 226 28.59 -3.85 -16.69
N LYS A 227 29.65 -3.57 -17.48
CA LYS A 227 30.34 -2.28 -17.45
C LYS A 227 29.40 -1.09 -17.71
N PHE A 228 28.38 -1.28 -18.55
CA PHE A 228 27.39 -0.23 -18.82
C PHE A 228 26.57 0.16 -17.58
N TYR A 229 26.34 -0.78 -16.66
CA TYR A 229 25.58 -0.59 -15.42
C TYR A 229 26.45 -0.41 -14.18
N ARG A 230 27.77 -0.20 -14.36
CA ARG A 230 28.72 -0.10 -13.25
C ARG A 230 28.40 1.01 -12.26
N THR A 231 27.72 2.08 -12.68
CA THR A 231 27.29 3.17 -11.78
C THR A 231 26.07 2.81 -10.93
N MET A 232 25.39 1.70 -11.23
CA MET A 232 24.21 1.22 -10.51
C MET A 232 24.52 0.03 -9.60
N ILE A 233 25.72 -0.54 -9.70
CA ILE A 233 26.13 -1.76 -9.02
C ILE A 233 27.32 -1.44 -8.12
N GLU A 234 27.26 -1.84 -6.86
CA GLU A 234 28.33 -1.63 -5.90
C GLU A 234 29.56 -2.49 -6.24
N ALA A 235 30.75 -2.03 -5.84
CA ALA A 235 32.00 -2.73 -6.19
C ALA A 235 32.02 -4.21 -5.77
N LYS A 236 31.49 -4.50 -4.57
CA LYS A 236 31.39 -5.89 -4.06
C LYS A 236 30.41 -6.74 -4.85
N GLU A 237 29.26 -6.18 -5.23
CA GLU A 237 28.26 -6.85 -6.07
C GLU A 237 28.85 -7.15 -7.44
N TYR A 238 29.56 -6.18 -8.03
CA TYR A 238 30.25 -6.36 -9.30
C TYR A 238 31.23 -7.53 -9.22
N HIS A 239 32.09 -7.58 -8.19
CA HIS A 239 33.02 -8.70 -7.99
C HIS A 239 32.30 -10.05 -7.84
N LEU A 240 31.19 -10.09 -7.08
CA LEU A 240 30.37 -11.31 -6.95
C LEU A 240 29.80 -11.76 -8.30
N LEU A 241 29.29 -10.84 -9.11
CA LEU A 241 28.77 -11.14 -10.44
C LEU A 241 29.86 -11.69 -11.36
N ILE A 242 31.04 -11.05 -11.41
CA ILE A 242 32.17 -11.52 -12.22
C ILE A 242 32.64 -12.92 -11.81
N SER A 243 32.71 -13.22 -10.51
CA SER A 243 33.10 -14.56 -10.05
C SER A 243 32.11 -15.68 -10.42
N LYS A 244 30.90 -15.32 -10.89
CA LYS A 244 29.84 -16.24 -11.31
C LYS A 244 29.66 -16.32 -12.83
N LEU A 245 30.32 -15.44 -13.59
CA LEU A 245 30.41 -15.54 -15.06
C LEU A 245 31.44 -16.59 -15.44
#